data_AF-I8RDT2-F1
#
_entry.id   AF-I8RDT2-F1
#
_cell.length_a   1.000
_cell.length_b   1.000
_cell.length_c   1.000
_cell.angle_alpha   90.00
_cell.angle_beta   90.00
_cell.angle_gamma   90.00
#
_symmetry.space_group_name_H-M   'P 1'
#
loop_
_entity.id
_entity.type
_entity.pdbx_description
1 polymer ?
#
loop_
_entity_poly.entity_id
_entity_poly.type
_entity_poly.pdbx_seq_one_letter_code
_entity_poly.pdbx_strand_id
1 'polypeptide(L)'
;MSDNTVLDFYEPFGFYETETEDGCTALLYETLNNGDYALVTDGDGIIPEDLEQEIIFAYYTADGAFSWSVSFEDSHHFFELLGKHTESNHLIDIVKQYRDSGDYY
;
A
#
# COMPACT_ATOMS: atom_id res chain seq x y z
N MET A 1 23.23 -7.02 6.25
CA MET A 1 22.17 -6.43 7.08
C MET A 1 21.63 -5.33 6.21
N SER A 2 20.59 -5.64 5.45
CA SER A 2 20.00 -4.68 4.54
C SER A 2 18.95 -3.95 5.36
N ASP A 3 19.27 -2.72 5.74
CA ASP A 3 18.36 -1.77 6.36
C ASP A 3 17.18 -1.56 5.40
N ASN A 4 16.16 -2.41 5.45
CA ASN A 4 14.95 -2.25 4.67
C ASN A 4 14.09 -1.22 5.40
N THR A 5 14.56 0.04 5.41
CA THR A 5 13.96 1.17 6.13
C THR A 5 12.50 1.37 5.77
N VAL A 6 12.14 1.06 4.52
CA VAL A 6 10.77 1.03 4.05
C VAL A 6 9.98 -0.06 4.78
N LEU A 7 10.47 -1.31 4.84
CA LEU A 7 9.77 -2.38 5.54
C LEU A 7 9.47 -2.03 7.01
N ASP A 8 10.48 -1.56 7.74
CA ASP A 8 10.36 -1.18 9.16
C ASP A 8 9.32 -0.06 9.39
N PHE A 9 9.15 0.82 8.39
CA PHE A 9 8.16 1.88 8.41
C PHE A 9 6.73 1.36 8.19
N TYR A 10 6.55 0.35 7.35
CA TYR A 10 5.24 -0.21 6.97
C TYR A 10 4.76 -1.32 7.93
N GLU A 11 5.66 -2.12 8.51
CA GLU A 11 5.39 -3.18 9.49
C GLU A 11 4.43 -2.77 10.63
N PRO A 12 4.62 -1.64 11.35
CA PRO A 12 3.75 -1.25 12.45
C PRO A 12 2.30 -0.95 12.04
N PHE A 13 2.05 -0.73 10.75
CA PHE A 13 0.71 -0.47 10.21
C PHE A 13 0.01 -1.74 9.72
N GLY A 14 0.67 -2.90 9.81
CA GLY A 14 0.11 -4.20 9.41
C GLY A 14 0.45 -4.61 7.98
N PHE A 15 1.38 -3.92 7.33
CA PHE A 15 1.95 -4.36 6.07
C PHE A 15 3.09 -5.34 6.32
N TYR A 16 3.31 -6.25 5.38
CA TYR A 16 4.43 -7.17 5.44
C TYR A 16 4.96 -7.48 4.05
N GLU A 17 6.22 -7.89 3.98
CA GLU A 17 6.83 -8.32 2.73
C GLU A 17 6.19 -9.60 2.20
N THR A 18 5.82 -9.60 0.92
CA THR A 18 5.37 -10.79 0.22
C THR A 18 6.04 -10.91 -1.14
N GLU A 19 6.13 -12.13 -1.65
CA GLU A 19 6.57 -12.39 -3.01
C GLU A 19 5.33 -12.53 -3.90
N THR A 20 5.27 -11.71 -4.95
CA THR A 20 4.24 -11.79 -5.99
C THR A 20 4.46 -12.99 -6.90
N GLU A 21 3.45 -13.35 -7.70
CA GLU A 21 3.55 -14.49 -8.63
C GLU A 21 4.65 -14.34 -9.69
N ASP A 22 5.08 -13.11 -9.97
CA ASP A 22 6.19 -12.78 -10.88
C ASP A 22 7.58 -12.93 -10.23
N GLY A 23 7.66 -13.30 -8.94
CA GLY A 23 8.91 -13.38 -8.18
C GLY A 23 9.44 -12.02 -7.73
N CYS A 24 8.61 -10.98 -7.81
CA CYS A 24 8.92 -9.64 -7.32
C CYS A 24 8.45 -9.49 -5.87
N THR A 25 9.25 -8.81 -5.05
CA THR A 25 8.89 -8.50 -3.67
C THR A 25 7.96 -7.29 -3.62
N ALA A 26 6.86 -7.35 -2.87
CA ALA A 26 5.92 -6.25 -2.68
C ALA A 26 5.46 -6.18 -1.21
N LEU A 27 4.95 -5.03 -0.79
CA LEU A 27 4.32 -4.89 0.54
C LEU A 27 2.85 -5.27 0.44
N LEU A 28 2.43 -6.29 1.18
CA LEU A 28 1.05 -6.75 1.19
C LEU A 28 0.32 -6.33 2.47
N TYR A 29 -0.93 -5.95 2.29
CA TYR A 29 -1.86 -5.56 3.34
C TYR A 29 -3.16 -6.37 3.20
N GLU A 30 -3.39 -7.29 4.13
CA GLU A 30 -4.64 -8.08 4.15
C GLU A 30 -5.73 -7.36 4.95
N THR A 31 -6.91 -7.24 4.35
CA THR A 31 -8.09 -6.75 5.07
C THR A 31 -8.73 -7.88 5.86
N LEU A 32 -9.07 -7.61 7.12
CA LEU A 32 -9.63 -8.62 8.03
C LEU A 32 -11.07 -9.03 7.69
N ASN A 33 -11.80 -8.21 6.91
CA ASN A 33 -13.25 -8.34 6.81
C ASN A 33 -13.73 -9.24 5.66
N ASN A 34 -12.96 -9.32 4.56
CA ASN A 34 -13.43 -9.96 3.33
C ASN A 34 -12.38 -10.83 2.63
N GLY A 35 -11.12 -10.87 3.10
CA GLY A 35 -10.01 -11.50 2.38
C GLY A 35 -9.49 -10.68 1.21
N ASP A 36 -10.00 -9.47 1.01
CA ASP A 36 -9.41 -8.53 0.06
C ASP A 36 -8.05 -8.09 0.57
N TYR A 37 -7.14 -7.76 -0.34
CA TYR A 37 -5.79 -7.36 0.02
C TYR A 37 -5.32 -6.22 -0.88
N ALA A 38 -4.30 -5.52 -0.43
CA ALA A 38 -3.63 -4.52 -1.22
C ALA A 38 -2.14 -4.79 -1.29
N LEU A 39 -1.54 -4.36 -2.39
CA LEU A 39 -0.12 -4.38 -2.64
C LEU A 39 0.38 -2.94 -2.77
N VAL A 40 1.50 -2.66 -2.13
CA VAL A 40 2.25 -1.42 -2.29
C VAL A 40 3.56 -1.74 -2.99
N THR A 41 3.75 -1.12 -4.15
CA THR A 41 4.93 -1.28 -5.00
C THR A 41 5.39 0.07 -5.52
N ASP A 42 6.60 0.15 -6.02
CA ASP A 42 7.10 1.24 -6.84
C ASP A 42 6.59 1.14 -8.29
N GLY A 43 6.97 2.09 -9.16
CA GLY A 43 6.76 2.06 -10.61
C GLY A 43 7.28 0.81 -11.32
N ASP A 44 8.30 0.15 -10.77
CA ASP A 44 8.81 -1.13 -11.28
C ASP A 44 8.04 -2.37 -10.77
N GLY A 45 7.03 -2.20 -9.92
CA GLY A 45 6.24 -3.32 -9.38
C GLY A 45 6.93 -4.10 -8.26
N ILE A 46 7.96 -3.52 -7.65
CA ILE A 46 8.71 -4.06 -6.50
C ILE A 46 8.50 -3.19 -5.26
N ILE A 47 8.95 -3.64 -4.08
CA ILE A 47 8.95 -2.82 -2.86
C ILE A 47 9.77 -1.54 -3.12
N PRO A 48 9.26 -0.35 -2.75
CA PRO A 48 10.02 0.87 -2.89
C PRO A 48 11.32 0.82 -2.08
N GLU A 49 12.41 1.32 -2.65
CA GLU A 49 13.73 1.34 -2.00
C GLU A 49 13.84 2.49 -0.99
N ASP A 50 13.16 3.60 -1.28
CA ASP A 50 13.13 4.82 -0.49
C ASP A 50 11.69 5.25 -0.14
N LEU A 51 11.53 6.02 0.94
CA LEU A 51 10.24 6.56 1.34
C LEU A 51 9.83 7.80 0.52
N GLU A 52 10.79 8.46 -0.13
CA GLU A 52 10.62 9.70 -0.91
C GLU A 52 10.30 9.43 -2.39
N GLN A 53 10.14 8.17 -2.79
CA GLN A 53 9.82 7.79 -4.16
C GLN A 53 8.33 7.52 -4.34
N GLU A 54 7.87 7.61 -5.60
CA GLU A 54 6.49 7.33 -5.96
C GLU A 54 6.11 5.90 -5.56
N ILE A 55 4.97 5.76 -4.88
CA ILE A 55 4.43 4.45 -4.56
C ILE A 55 3.09 4.24 -5.24
N ILE A 56 2.82 2.99 -5.57
CA ILE A 56 1.61 2.52 -6.21
C ILE A 56 0.91 1.59 -5.24
N PHE A 57 -0.27 2.01 -4.81
CA PHE A 57 -1.17 1.20 -4.01
C PHE A 57 -2.17 0.51 -4.94
N ALA A 58 -2.08 -0.81 -5.06
CA ALA A 58 -2.96 -1.64 -5.87
C ALA A 58 -3.86 -2.51 -4.97
N TYR A 59 -5.17 -2.38 -5.13
CA TYR A 59 -6.16 -3.14 -4.37
C TYR A 59 -6.74 -4.27 -5.20
N TYR A 60 -6.81 -5.44 -4.57
CA TYR A 60 -7.26 -6.70 -5.12
C TYR A 60 -8.40 -7.26 -4.27
N THR A 61 -9.35 -7.90 -4.93
CA THR A 61 -10.41 -8.62 -4.22
C THR A 61 -9.88 -9.96 -3.69
N ALA A 62 -10.62 -10.57 -2.77
CA ALA A 62 -10.32 -11.90 -2.24
C ALA A 62 -10.21 -13.02 -3.29
N ASP A 63 -10.73 -12.80 -4.51
CA ASP A 63 -10.59 -13.72 -5.65
C ASP A 63 -9.23 -13.57 -6.36
N GLY A 64 -8.39 -12.64 -5.92
CA GLY A 64 -7.15 -12.25 -6.60
C GLY A 64 -7.37 -11.32 -7.80
N ALA A 65 -8.60 -10.84 -8.01
CA ALA A 65 -8.90 -9.96 -9.12
C ALA A 65 -8.51 -8.52 -8.81
N PHE A 66 -7.72 -7.92 -9.70
CA PHE A 66 -7.40 -6.50 -9.64
C PHE A 66 -8.67 -5.65 -9.69
N SER A 67 -8.81 -4.72 -8.74
CA SER A 67 -9.98 -3.87 -8.62
C SER A 67 -9.65 -2.42 -9.00
N TRP A 68 -8.65 -1.83 -8.35
CA TRP A 68 -8.17 -0.49 -8.68
C TRP A 68 -6.78 -0.23 -8.10
N SER A 69 -6.10 0.80 -8.60
CA SER A 69 -4.86 1.31 -8.02
C SER A 69 -4.85 2.83 -7.94
N VAL A 70 -3.95 3.36 -7.13
CA VAL A 70 -3.66 4.79 -7.01
C VAL A 70 -2.16 4.96 -6.76
N SER A 71 -1.55 5.96 -7.38
CA SER A 71 -0.17 6.36 -7.09
C SER A 71 -0.14 7.52 -6.11
N PHE A 72 0.89 7.53 -5.27
CA PHE A 72 1.22 8.62 -4.34
C PHE A 72 2.63 9.09 -4.62
N GLU A 73 2.88 10.40 -4.48
CA GLU A 73 4.21 10.98 -4.68
C GLU A 73 5.28 10.35 -3.79
N ASP A 74 4.91 10.02 -2.55
CA ASP A 74 5.83 9.44 -1.58
C ASP A 74 5.08 8.65 -0.50
N SER A 75 5.83 7.80 0.21
CA SER A 75 5.31 7.02 1.33
C SER A 75 4.82 7.90 2.47
N HIS A 76 5.43 9.06 2.72
CA HIS A 76 4.99 9.95 3.79
C HIS A 76 3.58 10.50 3.52
N HIS A 77 3.28 10.89 2.29
CA HIS A 77 1.95 11.33 1.87
C HIS A 77 0.90 10.24 2.08
N PHE A 78 1.24 9.00 1.73
CA PHE A 78 0.38 7.84 2.00
C PHE A 78 0.11 7.69 3.50
N PHE A 79 1.13 7.76 4.35
CA PHE A 79 0.93 7.65 5.80
C PHE A 79 0.32 8.89 6.46
N GLU A 80 0.48 10.09 5.90
CA GLU A 80 -0.25 11.27 6.36
C GLU A 80 -1.76 11.12 6.15
N LEU A 81 -2.16 10.50 5.03
CA LEU A 81 -3.54 10.12 4.77
C LEU A 81 -4.06 9.15 5.84
N LEU A 82 -3.25 8.16 6.22
CA LEU A 82 -3.59 7.13 7.22
C LEU A 82 -3.51 7.64 8.67
N GLY A 83 -2.59 8.55 8.97
CA GLY A 83 -2.27 9.05 10.30
C GLY A 83 -3.41 9.81 10.97
N LYS A 84 -4.45 10.17 10.22
CA LYS A 84 -5.69 10.73 10.76
C LYS A 84 -6.71 9.67 11.21
N HIS A 85 -6.53 8.41 10.82
CA HIS A 85 -7.50 7.33 11.01
C HIS A 85 -6.78 6.01 11.35
N THR A 86 -6.28 5.89 12.59
CA THR A 86 -5.47 4.77 13.11
C THR A 86 -6.26 3.48 13.36
N GLU A 87 -7.35 3.25 12.64
CA GLU A 87 -8.09 1.98 12.71
C GLU A 87 -7.80 1.22 11.43
N SER A 88 -6.89 0.24 11.51
CA SER A 88 -6.38 -0.57 10.39
C SER A 88 -7.47 -1.04 9.42
N ASN A 89 -8.69 -1.26 9.90
CA ASN A 89 -9.80 -1.71 9.05
C ASN A 89 -10.32 -0.69 8.02
N HIS A 90 -9.92 0.59 8.08
CA HIS A 90 -10.40 1.63 7.16
C HIS A 90 -9.39 2.06 6.10
N LEU A 91 -8.20 1.47 6.07
CA LEU A 91 -7.13 1.86 5.13
C LEU A 91 -7.63 1.89 3.67
N ILE A 92 -8.27 0.82 3.22
CA ILE A 92 -8.81 0.72 1.86
C ILE A 92 -9.88 1.78 1.60
N ASP A 93 -10.78 2.02 2.55
CA ASP A 93 -11.84 3.01 2.43
C ASP A 93 -11.29 4.44 2.33
N ILE A 94 -10.26 4.77 3.12
CA ILE A 94 -9.60 6.08 3.07
C ILE A 94 -8.91 6.29 1.73
N VAL A 95 -8.12 5.31 1.29
CA VAL A 95 -7.39 5.38 0.02
C VAL A 95 -8.37 5.44 -1.17
N LYS A 96 -9.46 4.67 -1.10
CA LYS A 96 -10.54 4.72 -2.08
C LYS A 96 -11.24 6.08 -2.09
N GLN A 97 -11.49 6.68 -0.92
CA GLN A 97 -12.08 8.01 -0.81
C GLN A 97 -11.14 9.08 -1.37
N TYR A 98 -9.84 8.99 -1.11
CA TYR A 98 -8.83 9.89 -1.68
C TYR A 98 -8.87 9.85 -3.21
N ARG A 99 -8.85 8.64 -3.78
CA ARG A 99 -9.01 8.43 -5.22
C ARG A 99 -10.31 9.02 -5.77
N ASP A 100 -11.45 8.77 -5.10
CA ASP A 100 -12.78 9.19 -5.55
C ASP A 100 -13.02 10.70 -5.41
N SER A 101 -12.42 11.30 -4.38
CA SER A 101 -12.52 12.74 -4.12
C SER A 101 -11.77 13.57 -5.17
N GLY A 102 -10.83 12.99 -5.91
CA GLY A 102 -10.10 13.66 -6.98
C GLY A 102 -9.34 14.91 -6.48
N ASP A 103 -8.98 14.93 -5.21
CA ASP A 103 -8.26 16.04 -4.56
C ASP A 103 -6.76 15.86 -4.86
N TYR A 104 -6.42 15.98 -6.15
CA TYR A 104 -5.04 16.12 -6.62
C TYR A 104 -4.60 17.54 -6.26
N TYR A 105 -4.08 17.74 -5.05
CA TYR A 105 -3.53 19.04 -4.64
C TYR A 105 -2.16 19.26 -5.26
#